data_AF-A0AAW9LCL2-F1
#
_entry.id   AF-A0AAW9LCL2-F1
#
_cell.length_a   1.000
_cell.length_b   1.000
_cell.length_c   1.000
_cell.angle_alpha   90.00
_cell.angle_beta   90.00
_cell.angle_gamma   90.00
#
_symmetry.space_group_name_H-M   'P 1'
#
loop_
_entity.id
_entity.type
_entity.pdbx_description
1 polymer ?
#
loop_
_entity_poly.entity_id
_entity_poly.type
_entity_poly.pdbx_seq_one_letter_code
_entity_poly.pdbx_strand_id
1 'polypeptide(L)'
;MQRDVRAVREEFRADADSLESFLTERYRYYAEGRHGELRYANIDHDPWPLYSADVTVHENSLFSANGFDHPETGPTFYYSPGVDTRASRSLVWDRL
;
A
#
# COMPACT_ATOMS: atom_id res chain seq x y z
N MET A 1 -11.58 2.82 -11.87
CA MET A 1 -10.12 2.93 -12.07
C MET A 1 -9.66 1.74 -12.89
N GLN A 2 -9.51 1.91 -14.20
CA GLN A 2 -8.94 0.89 -15.10
C GLN A 2 -7.48 1.27 -15.34
N ARG A 3 -6.55 0.31 -15.29
CA ARG A 3 -5.11 0.53 -15.44
C ARG A 3 -4.46 -0.66 -16.12
N ASP A 4 -3.55 -0.38 -17.04
CA ASP A 4 -2.63 -1.35 -17.62
C ASP A 4 -1.25 -1.16 -16.96
N VAL A 5 -0.66 -2.25 -16.47
CA VAL A 5 0.61 -2.26 -15.73
C VAL A 5 1.60 -3.15 -16.45
N ARG A 6 2.79 -2.62 -16.76
CA ARG A 6 3.92 -3.40 -17.25
C ARG A 6 5.12 -3.19 -16.33
N ALA A 7 5.68 -4.29 -15.81
CA ALA A 7 6.95 -4.25 -15.09
C ALA A 7 8.11 -4.07 -16.09
N VAL A 8 9.07 -3.19 -15.76
CA VAL A 8 10.05 -2.69 -16.75
C VAL A 8 11.51 -3.00 -16.38
N ARG A 9 11.83 -3.13 -15.10
CA ARG A 9 13.22 -3.29 -14.60
C ARG A 9 13.45 -4.63 -13.91
N GLU A 10 14.70 -4.85 -13.49
CA GLU A 10 15.07 -5.93 -12.59
C GLU A 10 14.45 -5.73 -11.19
N GLU A 11 14.31 -6.83 -10.45
CA GLU A 11 13.84 -6.80 -9.07
C GLU A 11 14.84 -6.02 -8.20
N PHE A 12 14.32 -5.21 -7.29
CA PHE A 12 15.11 -4.57 -6.25
C PHE A 12 14.42 -4.63 -4.88
N ARG A 13 15.18 -4.37 -3.83
CA ARG A 13 14.69 -4.17 -2.46
C ARG A 13 14.86 -2.71 -2.11
N ALA A 14 13.84 -2.15 -1.46
CA ALA A 14 13.88 -0.77 -1.01
C ALA A 14 14.98 -0.58 0.04
N ASP A 15 15.73 0.52 -0.08
CA ASP A 15 16.63 0.96 0.99
C ASP A 15 15.80 1.42 2.19
N ALA A 16 16.37 1.28 3.40
CA ALA A 16 15.75 1.83 4.60
C ALA A 16 15.53 3.35 4.45
N ASP A 17 14.43 3.86 5.02
CA ASP A 17 14.04 5.28 4.98
C ASP A 17 13.76 5.85 3.56
N SER A 18 13.67 4.99 2.54
CA SER A 18 13.26 5.36 1.18
C SER A 18 11.74 5.53 1.05
N LEU A 19 11.29 6.21 -0.01
CA LEU A 19 9.87 6.30 -0.34
C LEU A 19 9.29 4.91 -0.62
N GLU A 20 10.05 4.04 -1.27
CA GLU A 20 9.69 2.67 -1.60
C GLU A 20 9.44 1.83 -0.35
N SER A 21 10.31 1.94 0.65
CA SER A 21 10.14 1.33 1.97
C SER A 21 8.88 1.88 2.62
N PHE A 22 8.73 3.20 2.71
CA PHE A 22 7.53 3.85 3.28
C PHE A 22 6.22 3.37 2.63
N LEU A 23 6.19 3.23 1.30
CA LEU A 23 5.00 2.82 0.56
C LEU A 23 4.64 1.33 0.76
N THR A 24 5.55 0.50 1.27
CA THR A 24 5.39 -0.96 1.34
C THR A 24 5.46 -1.54 2.76
N GLU A 25 6.01 -0.81 3.73
CA GLU A 25 6.11 -1.21 5.12
C GLU A 25 4.78 -1.04 5.87
N ARG A 26 3.84 -1.98 5.66
CA ARG A 26 2.53 -2.00 6.30
C ARG A 26 2.44 -3.11 7.34
N TYR A 27 2.78 -2.77 8.57
CA TYR A 27 2.82 -3.74 9.69
C TYR A 27 1.51 -3.89 10.46
N ARG A 28 0.41 -3.30 9.98
CA ARG A 28 -0.91 -3.41 10.62
C ARG A 28 -2.05 -3.12 9.63
N TYR A 29 -3.14 -3.86 9.75
CA TYR A 29 -4.43 -3.45 9.19
C TYR A 29 -5.42 -3.10 10.30
N TYR A 30 -6.43 -2.31 9.93
CA TYR A 30 -7.57 -1.98 10.76
C TYR A 30 -8.86 -2.41 10.06
N ALA A 31 -9.83 -2.87 10.83
CA ALA A 31 -11.14 -3.27 10.33
C ALA A 31 -12.21 -2.95 11.37
N GLU A 32 -13.42 -2.69 10.92
CA GLU A 32 -14.59 -2.63 11.79
C GLU A 32 -15.07 -4.06 12.10
N GLY A 33 -15.29 -4.34 13.37
CA GLY A 33 -15.87 -5.59 13.81
C GLY A 33 -17.40 -5.60 13.70
N ARG A 34 -18.01 -6.74 14.07
CA ARG A 34 -19.45 -6.96 13.86
C ARG A 34 -20.34 -6.02 14.67
N HIS A 35 -19.81 -5.42 15.73
CA HIS A 35 -20.54 -4.53 16.63
C HIS A 35 -19.98 -3.10 16.59
N GLY A 36 -19.28 -2.74 15.51
CA GLY A 36 -18.69 -1.42 15.34
C GLY A 36 -17.37 -1.22 16.10
N GLU A 37 -16.82 -2.28 16.71
CA GLU A 37 -15.54 -2.17 17.40
C GLU A 37 -14.38 -2.00 16.41
N LEU A 38 -13.45 -1.09 16.70
CA LEU A 38 -12.22 -0.99 15.92
C LEU A 38 -11.32 -2.19 16.23
N ARG A 39 -11.05 -3.01 15.23
CA ARG A 39 -10.15 -4.16 15.31
C ARG A 39 -8.87 -3.92 14.54
N TYR A 40 -7.80 -4.59 14.95
CA TYR A 40 -6.52 -4.56 14.24
C TYR A 40 -5.80 -5.91 14.33
N ALA A 41 -4.82 -6.13 13.45
CA ALA A 41 -3.85 -7.20 13.60
C ALA A 41 -2.47 -6.71 13.16
N ASN A 42 -1.43 -7.19 13.84
CA ASN A 42 -0.05 -6.97 13.39
C ASN A 42 0.22 -7.83 12.15
N ILE A 43 1.01 -7.31 11.23
CA ILE A 43 1.42 -7.97 10.00
C ILE A 43 2.94 -8.08 10.03
N ASP A 44 3.46 -9.29 9.89
CA ASP A 44 4.86 -9.56 9.63
C ASP A 44 5.03 -9.97 8.16
N HIS A 45 6.05 -9.43 7.50
CA HIS A 45 6.44 -9.78 6.14
C HIS A 45 7.91 -9.48 5.91
N ASP A 46 8.55 -10.21 4.99
CA ASP A 46 9.86 -9.85 4.47
C ASP A 46 9.77 -8.55 3.64
N PRO A 47 10.88 -7.83 3.40
CA PRO A 47 10.87 -6.68 2.48
C PRO A 47 10.24 -7.05 1.15
N TRP A 48 9.43 -6.18 0.55
CA TRP A 48 8.76 -6.51 -0.72
C TRP A 48 9.77 -6.59 -1.89
N PRO A 49 9.68 -7.61 -2.77
CA PRO A 49 10.38 -7.57 -4.05
C PRO A 49 9.72 -6.53 -4.94
N LEU A 50 10.45 -5.50 -5.38
CA LEU A 50 9.91 -4.38 -6.14
C LEU A 50 10.47 -4.32 -7.56
N TYR A 51 9.64 -3.80 -8.46
CA TYR A 51 9.96 -3.49 -9.84
C TYR A 51 9.46 -2.08 -10.14
N SER A 52 10.20 -1.31 -10.93
CA SER A 52 9.61 -0.11 -11.53
C SER A 52 8.50 -0.52 -12.50
N ALA A 53 7.40 0.21 -12.49
CA ALA A 53 6.26 -0.06 -13.35
C ALA A 53 5.98 1.13 -14.28
N ASP A 54 5.75 0.83 -15.55
CA ASP A 54 5.09 1.76 -16.47
C ASP A 54 3.59 1.51 -16.37
N VAL A 55 2.86 2.54 -15.94
CA VAL A 55 1.41 2.46 -15.70
C VAL A 55 0.70 3.56 -16.46
N THR A 56 -0.26 3.16 -17.29
CA THR A 56 -1.20 4.11 -17.91
C THR A 56 -2.40 4.26 -17.00
N VAL A 57 -2.61 5.48 -16.48
CA VAL A 57 -3.79 5.82 -15.68
C VAL A 57 -4.75 6.61 -16.55
N HIS A 58 -5.88 6.00 -16.92
CA HIS A 58 -6.89 6.66 -17.73
C HIS A 58 -7.67 7.73 -16.93
N GLU A 59 -7.93 7.46 -15.66
CA GLU A 59 -8.69 8.35 -14.79
C GLU A 59 -8.28 8.17 -13.32
N ASN A 60 -8.08 9.28 -12.61
CA ASN A 60 -7.84 9.31 -11.17
C ASN A 60 -8.69 10.40 -10.50
N SER A 61 -9.85 10.00 -9.97
CA SER A 61 -10.77 10.88 -9.25
C SER A 61 -10.55 10.91 -7.73
N LEU A 62 -9.50 10.25 -7.20
CA LEU A 62 -9.29 10.13 -5.76
C LEU A 62 -9.12 11.48 -5.06
N PHE A 63 -8.42 12.42 -5.68
CA PHE A 63 -8.19 13.74 -5.09
C PHE A 63 -9.49 14.53 -4.98
N SER A 64 -10.20 14.72 -6.10
CA SER A 64 -11.46 15.48 -6.12
C SER A 64 -12.56 14.83 -5.29
N ALA A 65 -12.64 13.50 -5.24
CA ALA A 65 -13.61 12.78 -4.41
C ALA A 65 -13.41 13.05 -2.90
N ASN A 66 -12.21 13.45 -2.48
CA ASN A 66 -11.87 13.77 -1.10
C ASN A 66 -11.61 15.26 -0.88
N GLY A 67 -11.95 16.13 -1.85
CA GLY A 67 -11.79 17.58 -1.74
C GLY A 67 -10.34 18.08 -1.82
N PHE A 68 -9.43 17.28 -2.40
CA PHE A 68 -8.04 17.66 -2.61
C PHE A 68 -7.79 18.14 -4.03
N ASP A 69 -6.85 19.08 -4.17
CA ASP A 69 -6.27 19.47 -5.46
C ASP A 69 -5.43 18.32 -6.05
N HIS A 70 -5.24 18.37 -7.37
CA HIS A 70 -4.34 17.45 -8.03
C HIS A 70 -2.88 17.82 -7.75
N PRO A 71 -1.98 16.85 -7.48
CA PRO A 71 -0.56 17.14 -7.30
C PRO A 71 0.05 17.70 -8.59
N GLU A 72 0.99 18.64 -8.45
CA GLU A 72 1.75 19.19 -9.59
C GLU A 72 2.78 18.21 -10.15
N THR A 73 3.11 17.17 -9.38
CA THR A 73 4.06 16.11 -9.77
C THR A 73 3.34 14.91 -10.36
N GLY A 74 4.01 14.22 -11.29
CA GLY A 74 3.54 12.93 -11.79
C GLY A 74 3.52 11.85 -10.69
N PRO A 75 2.65 10.83 -10.81
CA PRO A 75 2.62 9.71 -9.88
C PRO A 75 3.86 8.81 -10.02
N THR A 76 4.24 8.18 -8.92
CA THR A 76 5.27 7.13 -8.90
C THR A 76 4.62 5.75 -8.85
N PHE A 77 5.18 4.78 -9.57
CA PHE A 77 4.65 3.42 -9.63
C PHE A 77 5.71 2.37 -9.35
N TYR A 78 5.33 1.42 -8.49
CA TYR A 78 6.06 0.20 -8.25
C TYR A 78 5.11 -0.99 -8.38
N TYR A 79 5.65 -2.11 -8.86
CA TYR A 79 4.97 -3.39 -8.92
C TYR A 79 5.68 -4.39 -8.02
N SER A 80 4.91 -5.28 -7.40
CA SER A 80 5.42 -6.46 -6.73
C SER A 80 4.55 -7.66 -7.09
N PRO A 81 5.12 -8.85 -7.32
CA PRO A 81 4.33 -10.08 -7.45
C PRO A 81 3.68 -10.51 -6.12
N GLY A 82 4.01 -9.86 -5.01
CA GLY A 82 3.53 -10.18 -3.68
C GLY A 82 4.65 -10.68 -2.77
N VAL A 83 4.33 -10.75 -1.48
CA VAL A 83 5.18 -11.33 -0.43
C VAL A 83 4.28 -12.15 0.49
N ASP A 84 4.84 -13.20 1.08
CA ASP A 84 4.15 -13.93 2.14
C ASP A 84 3.97 -13.01 3.35
N THR A 85 2.75 -12.98 3.87
CA THR A 85 2.38 -12.15 5.03
C THR A 85 1.81 -13.04 6.12
N ARG A 86 2.18 -12.73 7.36
CA ARG A 86 1.60 -13.37 8.55
C ARG A 86 0.86 -12.32 9.37
N ALA A 87 -0.44 -12.51 9.52
CA ALA A 87 -1.23 -11.70 10.43
C ALA A 87 -1.26 -12.33 11.84
N SER A 88 -1.21 -11.49 12.87
CA SER A 88 -1.58 -11.90 14.22
C SER A 88 -3.07 -12.25 14.29
N ARG A 89 -3.52 -12.78 15.44
CA ARG A 89 -4.95 -12.76 15.78
C ARG A 89 -5.50 -11.33 15.69
N SER A 90 -6.77 -11.21 15.34
CA SER A 90 -7.49 -9.93 15.35
C SER A 90 -7.75 -9.49 16.79
N LEU A 91 -7.20 -8.35 17.17
CA LEU A 91 -7.30 -7.71 18.47
C LEU A 91 -8.34 -6.59 18.42
N VAL A 92 -8.95 -6.28 19.57
CA VAL A 92 -9.83 -5.11 19.74
C VAL A 92 -8.97 -3.94 20.19
N TRP A 93 -9.21 -2.76 19.63
CA TRP A 93 -8.61 -1.53 20.10
C TRP A 93 -9.35 -1.03 21.33
N ASP A 94 -8.82 -1.32 22.52
CA ASP A 94 -9.33 -0.74 23.76
C ASP A 94 -8.82 0.70 23.88
N ARG A 95 -9.72 1.66 23.73
CA ARG A 95 -9.43 3.07 24.04
C ARG A 95 -9.23 3.15 25.56
N LEU A 96 -8.02 3.51 26.00
CA LEU A 96 -7.75 3.89 27.39
C LEU A 96 -8.63 5.07 27.81
#